data_AF-A0A382YLY4-F1
#
_entry.id   AF-A0A382YLY4-F1
#
_cell.length_a   1.000
_cell.length_b   1.000
_cell.length_c   1.000
_cell.angle_alpha   90.00
_cell.angle_beta   90.00
_cell.angle_gamma   90.00
#
_symmetry.space_group_name_H-M   'P 1'
#
loop_
_entity.id
_entity.type
_entity.pdbx_description
1 polymer ?
#
loop_
_entity_poly.entity_id
_entity_poly.type
_entity_poly.pdbx_seq_one_letter_code
_entity_poly.pdbx_strand_id
1 'polypeptide(L)' 'MVSLGDAAGRVLAETLTSKVDDPRFDNSAMDGWAVRAADCLTQESILSVTGTSRAGGEMPPA' A
#
# COMPACT_ATOMS: atom_id res chain seq x y z
N MET A 1 -26.57 -6.30 -19.36
CA MET A 1 -25.23 -6.10 -18.77
C MET A 1 -24.40 -5.30 -19.77
N VAL A 2 -23.65 -4.31 -19.32
CA VAL A 2 -22.77 -3.46 -20.15
C VAL A 2 -21.35 -3.69 -19.66
N SER A 3 -20.35 -3.70 -20.56
CA SER A 3 -18.94 -3.80 -20.15
C SER A 3 -18.50 -2.51 -19.46
N LEU A 4 -17.41 -2.54 -18.68
CA LEU A 4 -16.85 -1.31 -18.08
C LEU A 4 -16.38 -0.31 -19.15
N GLY A 5 -15.88 -0.79 -20.30
CA GLY A 5 -15.42 0.07 -21.39
C GLY A 5 -16.55 0.88 -22.04
N ASP A 6 -17.76 0.34 -22.05
CA ASP A 6 -18.95 0.98 -22.67
C ASP A 6 -19.85 1.70 -21.64
N ALA A 7 -19.41 1.77 -20.38
CA ALA A 7 -20.21 2.32 -19.28
C ALA A 7 -20.15 3.85 -19.18
N ALA A 8 -19.20 4.51 -19.85
CA ALA A 8 -19.04 5.96 -19.82
C ALA A 8 -20.33 6.69 -20.27
N GLY A 9 -20.77 7.69 -19.51
CA GLY A 9 -21.99 8.46 -19.78
C GLY A 9 -23.30 7.77 -19.39
N ARG A 10 -23.25 6.57 -18.80
CA ARG A 10 -24.43 5.88 -18.26
C ARG A 10 -24.66 6.27 -16.80
N VAL A 11 -25.86 5.98 -16.30
CA VAL A 11 -26.24 6.19 -14.89
C VAL A 11 -26.27 4.84 -14.16
N LEU A 12 -25.70 4.78 -12.95
CA LEU A 12 -25.75 3.59 -12.10
C LEU A 12 -27.21 3.27 -11.74
N ALA A 13 -27.60 2.00 -11.87
CA ALA A 13 -28.94 1.55 -11.50
C ALA A 13 -29.09 1.34 -9.98
N GLU A 14 -27.99 1.07 -9.30
CA GLU A 14 -27.92 0.82 -7.85
C GLU A 14 -26.62 1.38 -7.27
N THR A 15 -26.53 1.45 -5.95
CA THR A 15 -25.30 1.92 -5.27
C THR A 15 -24.17 0.93 -5.47
N LEU A 16 -22.96 1.43 -5.74
CA LEU A 16 -21.76 0.60 -5.88
C LEU A 16 -20.91 0.69 -4.61
N THR A 17 -20.87 -0.40 -3.83
CA THR A 17 -20.02 -0.50 -2.63
C THR A 17 -18.69 -1.17 -2.96
N SER A 18 -17.60 -0.73 -2.31
CA SER A 18 -16.31 -1.42 -2.43
C SER A 18 -16.41 -2.85 -1.88
N LYS A 19 -15.67 -3.77 -2.49
CA LYS A 19 -15.56 -5.16 -2.04
C LYS A 19 -14.24 -5.45 -1.33
N VAL A 20 -13.33 -4.48 -1.32
CA VAL A 20 -11.98 -4.59 -0.76
C VAL A 20 -11.54 -3.26 -0.15
N ASP A 21 -10.56 -3.33 0.73
CA ASP A 21 -9.79 -2.15 1.13
C ASP A 21 -8.78 -1.80 0.03
N ASP A 22 -8.58 -0.50 -0.18
CA ASP A 22 -7.61 0.03 -1.13
C ASP A 22 -6.87 1.23 -0.48
N PRO A 23 -5.56 1.10 -0.17
CA PRO A 23 -4.70 -0.04 -0.45
C PRO A 23 -5.05 -1.29 0.37
N ARG A 24 -4.74 -2.46 -0.20
CA ARG A 24 -5.09 -3.77 0.37
C ARG A 24 -4.28 -4.13 1.63
N PHE A 25 -3.16 -3.46 1.84
CA PHE A 25 -2.21 -3.67 2.93
C PHE A 25 -1.37 -2.40 3.11
N ASP A 26 -0.70 -2.28 4.25
CA ASP A 26 0.21 -1.17 4.55
C ASP A 26 1.42 -1.21 3.61
N ASN A 27 1.54 -0.19 2.75
CA ASN A 27 2.65 -0.05 1.81
C ASN A 27 3.41 1.24 2.05
N SER A 28 4.67 1.28 1.59
CA SER A 28 5.41 2.54 1.59
C SER A 28 4.81 3.49 0.56
N ALA A 29 4.58 4.74 0.96
CA ALA A 29 4.16 5.82 0.07
C ALA A 29 5.33 6.43 -0.71
N MET A 30 6.57 6.19 -0.26
CA MET A 30 7.79 6.80 -0.77
C MET A 30 8.92 5.79 -0.82
N ASP A 31 9.97 6.10 -1.57
CA ASP A 31 11.25 5.41 -1.41
C ASP A 31 11.91 5.83 -0.09
N GLY A 32 12.42 4.87 0.67
CA GLY A 32 13.01 5.12 1.99
C GLY A 32 13.29 3.84 2.77
N TRP A 33 13.38 3.97 4.08
CA TRP A 33 13.70 2.88 5.00
C TRP A 33 12.52 2.60 5.93
N ALA A 34 12.04 1.37 5.93
CA ALA A 34 11.11 0.91 6.96
C ALA A 34 11.89 0.78 8.29
N VAL A 35 11.41 1.48 9.32
CA VAL A 35 12.02 1.49 10.65
C VAL A 35 10.95 1.26 11.71
N ARG A 36 11.35 0.71 12.87
CA ARG A 36 10.50 0.77 14.06
C ARG A 36 10.62 2.16 14.66
N ALA A 37 9.50 2.84 14.85
CA ALA A 37 9.49 4.19 15.43
C ALA A 37 10.19 4.25 16.81
N ALA A 38 10.09 3.18 17.60
CA ALA A 38 10.74 3.06 18.90
C ALA A 38 12.28 3.05 18.84
N ASP A 39 12.88 2.64 17.71
CA ASP A 39 14.33 2.61 17.52
C ASP A 39 14.88 4.01 17.15
N CYS A 40 13.99 4.98 16.91
CA CYS A 40 14.30 6.35 16.45
C CYS A 40 13.91 7.44 17.46
N LEU A 41 13.83 7.11 18.77
CA LEU A 41 13.43 8.07 19.80
C LEU A 41 14.52 9.11 20.11
N THR A 42 15.79 8.78 19.82
CA THR A 42 16.92 9.70 19.95
C THR A 42 17.28 10.30 18.60
N GLN A 43 17.75 11.55 18.61
CA GLN A 43 18.35 12.12 17.41
C GLN A 43 19.58 11.30 17.01
N GLU A 44 19.80 11.18 15.70
CA GLU A 44 20.98 10.49 15.13
C GLU A 44 21.06 8.98 15.43
N SER A 45 19.92 8.30 15.63
CA SER A 45 19.89 6.83 15.69
C SER A 45 20.55 6.21 14.46
N ILE A 46 21.56 5.36 14.69
CA ILE A 46 22.21 4.56 13.66
C ILE A 46 21.58 3.18 13.65
N LEU A 47 21.03 2.77 12.50
CA LEU A 47 20.39 1.48 12.28
C LEU A 47 21.11 0.69 11.19
N SER A 48 21.07 -0.63 11.30
CA SER A 48 21.59 -1.54 10.29
C SER A 48 20.46 -2.00 9.35
N VAL A 49 20.74 -2.03 8.06
CA VAL A 49 19.81 -2.56 7.05
C VAL A 49 19.81 -4.09 7.13
N THR A 50 18.62 -4.68 7.35
CA THR A 50 18.44 -6.14 7.46
C THR A 50 17.87 -6.78 6.20
N GLY A 51 17.33 -5.98 5.27
CA GLY A 51 16.71 -6.48 4.04
C GLY A 51 16.17 -5.35 3.16
N THR A 52 15.53 -5.73 2.05
CA THR A 52 14.87 -4.79 1.14
C THR A 52 13.48 -5.31 0.77
N SER A 53 12.50 -4.40 0.71
CA SER A 53 11.15 -4.68 0.22
C SER A 53 10.95 -4.03 -1.14
N ARG A 54 10.20 -4.68 -2.04
CA ARG A 54 9.90 -4.17 -3.39
C ARG A 54 8.48 -4.47 -3.80
N ALA A 55 7.94 -3.67 -4.72
CA ALA A 55 6.63 -3.91 -5.29
C ALA A 55 6.53 -5.33 -5.87
N GLY A 56 5.49 -6.08 -5.47
CA GLY A 56 5.25 -7.46 -5.89
C GLY A 56 6.28 -8.49 -5.44
N GLY A 57 7.23 -8.12 -4.59
CA GLY A 57 8.22 -9.04 -4.03
C GLY A 57 7.66 -9.91 -2.91
N GLU A 58 8.44 -10.88 -2.46
CA GLU A 58 8.15 -11.62 -1.23
C GLU A 58 8.15 -10.69 -0.02
N MET A 59 7.34 -11.05 0.98
CA MET A 59 7.28 -10.29 2.23
C MET A 59 8.65 -10.37 2.93
N PRO A 60 9.28 -9.24 3.26
CA PRO A 60 10.56 -9.26 3.97
C PRO A 60 10.42 -9.94 5.34
N PRO A 61 11.50 -10.56 5.86
CA PRO A 61 11.53 -11.07 7.22
C PRO A 61 11.24 -9.94 8.23
N ALA A 62 10.51 -10.28 9.30
CA ALA A 62 10.10 -9.37 10.38
C ALA A 62 11.27 -8.93 11.28
#